data_AF-A0A7M2YAK0-F1
#
_entry.id   AF-A0A7M2YAK0-F1
#
_cell.length_a   1.000
_cell.length_b   1.000
_cell.length_c   1.000
_cell.angle_alpha   90.00
_cell.angle_beta   90.00
_cell.angle_gamma   90.00
#
_symmetry.space_group_name_H-M   'P 1'
#
loop_
_entity.id
_entity.type
_entity.pdbx_description
1 polymer ?
#
loop_
_entity_poly.entity_id
_entity_poly.type
_entity_poly.pdbx_seq_one_letter_code
_entity_poly.pdbx_strand_id
1 'polypeptide(L)' 'MMKKKNSTFDSSNYNKYENGKGNPTIETLLKMASAFGIPPKELFDFDFDVEKYKIEE' A
#
# COMPACT_ATOMS: atom_id res chain seq x y z
N MET A 1 2.18 21.60 21.14
CA MET A 1 2.09 21.60 19.67
C MET A 1 2.23 20.17 19.15
N MET A 2 1.13 19.50 18.81
CA MET A 2 1.19 18.21 18.11
C MET A 2 1.49 18.47 16.63
N LYS A 3 2.69 18.07 16.16
CA LYS A 3 3.01 18.08 14.74
C LYS A 3 2.09 17.07 14.03
N LYS A 4 1.11 17.55 13.25
CA LYS A 4 0.52 16.76 12.17
C LYS A 4 1.67 16.38 11.23
N LYS A 5 2.11 15.13 11.27
CA LYS A 5 2.89 14.55 10.18
C LYS A 5 1.93 14.45 9.01
N ASN A 6 1.90 15.49 8.18
CA ASN A 6 1.35 15.40 6.84
C ASN A 6 2.04 14.19 6.23
N SER A 7 1.27 13.15 5.91
CA SER A 7 1.82 11.91 5.40
C SER A 7 2.72 12.28 4.22
N THR A 8 4.02 12.13 4.38
CA THR A 8 4.98 12.14 3.28
C THR A 8 4.76 10.86 2.48
N PHE A 9 3.58 10.74 1.88
CA PHE A 9 3.34 9.82 0.79
C PHE A 9 4.00 10.44 -0.42
N ASP A 10 5.23 9.98 -0.64
CA ASP A 10 6.01 10.33 -1.81
C ASP A 10 5.24 9.87 -3.06
N SER A 11 4.82 10.82 -3.90
CA SER A 11 4.09 10.56 -5.14
C SER A 11 4.86 9.62 -6.08
N SER A 12 6.19 9.58 -5.97
CA SER A 12 7.01 8.65 -6.74
C SER A 12 6.76 7.18 -6.35
N ASN A 13 6.35 6.89 -5.12
CA ASN A 13 6.01 5.54 -4.69
C ASN A 13 4.64 5.10 -5.23
N TYR A 14 3.68 6.03 -5.32
CA TYR A 14 2.37 5.73 -5.89
C TYR A 14 2.48 5.31 -7.36
N ASN A 15 3.22 6.07 -8.15
CA ASN A 15 3.49 5.75 -9.55
C ASN A 15 4.17 4.37 -9.72
N LYS A 16 5.01 3.93 -8.76
CA LYS A 16 5.59 2.57 -8.80
C LYS A 16 4.53 1.50 -8.58
N TYR A 17 3.60 1.71 -7.65
CA TYR A 17 2.51 0.78 -7.38
C TYR A 17 1.60 0.64 -8.59
N GLU A 18 1.19 1.76 -9.20
CA GLU A 18 0.31 1.78 -10.38
C GLU A 18 0.94 1.09 -11.60
N ASN A 19 2.27 1.12 -11.72
CA ASN A 19 3.01 0.47 -12.80
C ASN A 19 3.54 -0.92 -12.43
N GLY A 20 3.15 -1.49 -11.27
CA GLY A 20 3.60 -2.81 -10.82
C GLY A 20 5.10 -2.92 -10.52
N LYS A 21 5.81 -1.79 -10.35
CA LYS A 21 7.26 -1.73 -10.08
C LYS A 21 7.61 -1.80 -8.60
N GLY A 22 6.64 -2.12 -7.74
CA GLY A 22 6.81 -2.32 -6.31
C GLY A 22 5.47 -2.63 -5.65
N ASN A 23 5.52 -3.31 -4.51
CA ASN A 23 4.33 -3.61 -3.72
C ASN A 23 4.23 -2.62 -2.54
N PRO A 24 3.04 -2.06 -2.27
CA PRO A 24 2.83 -1.27 -1.07
C PRO A 24 2.93 -2.17 0.18
N THR A 25 3.45 -1.62 1.27
CA THR A 25 3.36 -2.31 2.57
C THR A 25 1.93 -2.30 3.08
N ILE A 26 1.60 -3.20 4.01
CA ILE A 26 0.31 -3.20 4.70
C ILE A 26 0.02 -1.82 5.33
N GLU A 27 1.02 -1.21 5.96
CA GLU A 27 0.90 0.14 6.53
C GLU A 27 0.51 1.19 5.48
N THR A 28 1.10 1.12 4.28
CA THR A 28 0.78 2.02 3.17
C THR A 28 -0.66 1.83 2.71
N LEU A 29 -1.11 0.58 2.54
CA LEU A 29 -2.50 0.27 2.16
C LEU A 29 -3.50 0.80 3.19
N LEU A 30 -3.22 0.65 4.49
CA LEU A 30 -4.09 1.18 5.55
C LEU A 30 -4.21 2.71 5.51
N LYS A 31 -3.11 3.41 5.22
CA LYS A 31 -3.15 4.87 5.08
C LYS A 31 -3.90 5.30 3.82
N MET A 32 -3.79 4.56 2.71
CA MET A 32 -4.58 4.79 1.50
C MET A 32 -6.07 4.60 1.78
N ALA A 33 -6.45 3.51 2.44
CA ALA A 33 -7.84 3.24 2.84
C ALA A 33 -8.41 4.39 3.69
N SER A 34 -7.63 4.87 4.67
CA SER A 34 -8.00 6.04 5.47
C SER A 34 -8.13 7.33 4.66
N ALA A 35 -7.29 7.54 3.64
CA ALA A 35 -7.34 8.73 2.80
C ALA A 35 -8.52 8.70 1.83
N PHE A 36 -8.87 7.52 1.31
CA PHE A 36 -10.01 7.32 0.41
C PHE A 36 -11.35 7.17 1.14
N GLY A 37 -11.33 6.94 2.46
CA GLY A 37 -12.55 6.73 3.24
C GLY A 37 -13.22 5.39 2.98
N ILE A 38 -12.45 4.39 2.54
CA ILE A 38 -12.92 3.03 2.26
C ILE A 38 -12.41 2.06 3.32
N PRO A 39 -13.12 0.96 3.61
CA PRO A 39 -12.60 -0.06 4.51
C PRO A 39 -11.38 -0.75 3.85
N PRO A 40 -10.31 -1.07 4.60
CA PRO A 40 -9.08 -1.64 4.04
C PRO A 40 -9.29 -2.88 3.17
N LYS A 41 -10.30 -3.71 3.48
CA LYS A 41 -10.63 -4.92 2.71
C LYS A 41 -10.78 -4.66 1.21
N GLU A 42 -11.26 -3.48 0.81
CA GLU A 42 -11.44 -3.10 -0.60
C GLU A 42 -10.11 -2.97 -1.34
N LEU A 43 -9.01 -2.70 -0.62
CA LEU A 43 -7.64 -2.69 -1.18
C LEU A 43 -6.96 -4.06 -1.11
N PHE A 44 -7.53 -5.02 -0.37
CA PHE A 44 -7.03 -6.39 -0.23
C PHE A 44 -7.86 -7.40 -1.01
N ASP A 45 -8.85 -6.95 -1.76
CA ASP A 45 -9.70 -7.81 -2.60
C ASP A 45 -8.98 -8.13 -3.93
N PHE A 46 -7.89 -8.88 -3.82
CA PHE A 46 -7.10 -9.35 -4.96
C PHE A 46 -6.56 -10.75 -4.69
N ASP A 47 -6.33 -11.51 -5.76
CA ASP A 47 -5.72 -12.83 -5.67
C ASP A 47 -4.25 -12.68 -5.30
N PHE A 48 -3.92 -13.03 -4.06
CA PHE A 48 -2.54 -13.05 -3.60
C PHE A 48 -1.84 -14.30 -4.13
N ASP A 49 -1.00 -14.13 -5.14
CA ASP A 49 -0.19 -15.22 -5.69
C ASP A 49 1.00 -15.52 -4.75
N VAL A 50 0.77 -16.44 -3.81
CA VAL A 50 1.77 -16.94 -2.87
C VAL A 50 2.87 -17.74 -3.56
N GLU A 51 2.60 -18.30 -4.75
CA GLU A 51 3.55 -19.13 -5.50
C GLU A 51 4.53 -18.29 -6.33
N LYS A 52 4.14 -17.07 -6.70
CA LYS A 52 4.99 -16.13 -7.43
C LYS A 52 6.24 -15.72 -6.67
N TYR A 53 6.15 -15.65 -5.34
CA TYR A 53 7.25 -15.26 -4.47
C TYR A 53 7.67 -16.47 -3.64
N LYS A 54 8.34 -17.43 -4.29
CA LYS A 54 9.00 -18.53 -3.58
C LYS A 54 10.03 -17.94 -2.63
N ILE A 55 9.71 -17.92 -1.34
CA ILE A 55 10.67 -17.59 -0.29
C ILE A 55 11.47 -18.87 -0.09
N GLU A 56 12.71 -18.89 -0.60
CA GLU A 56 13.64 -19.98 -0.28
C GLU A 56 13.98 -19.89 1.22
N GLU A 57 13.76 -21.00 1.95
CA GLU A 57 14.03 -21.14 3.40
C GLU A 57 15.52 -21.00 3.74
#